data_AF-A0A503DLU7-F1
#
_entry.id   AF-A0A503DLU7-F1
#
_cell.length_a   1.000
_cell.length_b   1.000
_cell.length_c   1.000
_cell.angle_alpha   90.00
_cell.angle_beta   90.00
_cell.angle_gamma   90.00
#
_symmetry.space_group_name_H-M   'P 1'
#
loop_
_entity.id
_entity.type
_entity.pdbx_description
1 polymer ?
#
loop_
_entity_poly.entity_id
_entity_poly.type
_entity_poly.pdbx_seq_one_letter_code
_entity_poly.pdbx_strand_id
1 'polypeptide(L)' 'MDDELAMLTRVYKAICLERGIPFDSPRREKVAAHIFMLFMNGFTDEDELLFTMRNRGPLVPPYQTADLAQVR' A
#
# COMPACT_ATOMS: atom_id res chain seq x y z
N MET A 1 7.60 -19.15 -1.91
CA MET A 1 6.83 -18.47 -2.97
C MET A 1 5.34 -18.38 -2.67
N ASP A 2 4.61 -19.50 -2.56
CA ASP A 2 3.16 -19.43 -2.30
C ASP A 2 2.81 -18.79 -0.94
N ASP A 3 3.59 -19.11 0.10
CA ASP A 3 3.39 -18.53 1.43
C ASP A 3 3.71 -17.03 1.49
N GLU A 4 4.73 -16.59 0.74
CA GLU A 4 5.13 -15.18 0.65
C GLU A 4 4.07 -14.38 -0.09
N LEU A 5 3.59 -14.86 -1.23
CA LEU A 5 2.53 -14.19 -1.98
C LEU A 5 1.22 -14.13 -1.17
N ALA A 6 0.91 -15.18 -0.42
CA ALA A 6 -0.24 -15.20 0.49
C ALA A 6 -0.09 -14.14 1.60
N MET A 7 1.09 -14.03 2.19
CA MET A 7 1.42 -13.02 3.21
C MET A 7 1.34 -11.59 2.65
N LEU A 8 1.96 -11.31 1.50
CA LEU A 8 1.86 -10.01 0.83
C LEU A 8 0.40 -9.65 0.48
N THR A 9 -0.40 -10.64 0.11
CA THR A 9 -1.84 -10.45 -0.15
C THR A 9 -2.61 -10.10 1.11
N ARG A 10 -2.29 -10.70 2.26
CA ARG A 10 -2.91 -10.36 3.56
C ARG A 10 -2.56 -8.93 3.97
N VAL A 11 -1.27 -8.57 3.92
CA VAL A 11 -0.81 -7.20 4.19
C VAL A 11 -1.51 -6.18 3.28
N TYR A 12 -1.56 -6.45 1.97
CA TYR A 12 -2.22 -5.59 1.00
C TYR A 12 -3.70 -5.36 1.31
N LYS A 13 -4.43 -6.44 1.62
CA LYS A 13 -5.86 -6.36 1.97
C LYS A 13 -6.07 -5.58 3.27
N ALA A 14 -5.26 -5.84 4.29
CA ALA A 14 -5.32 -5.13 5.57
C ALA A 14 -5.13 -3.63 5.38
N ILE A 15 -4.07 -3.21 4.67
CA ILE A 15 -3.79 -1.79 4.43
C ILE A 15 -4.84 -1.12 3.56
N CYS A 16 -5.37 -1.78 2.53
CA CYS A 16 -6.46 -1.22 1.73
C CYS A 16 -7.72 -0.98 2.58
N LEU A 17 -8.07 -1.95 3.44
CA LEU A 17 -9.22 -1.87 4.33
C LEU A 17 -9.05 -0.77 5.38
N GLU A 18 -7.92 -0.74 6.07
CA GLU A 18 -7.60 0.27 7.10
C GLU A 18 -7.64 1.70 6.56
N ARG A 19 -7.27 1.87 5.28
CA ARG A 19 -7.23 3.19 4.62
C ARG A 19 -8.48 3.51 3.81
N GLY A 20 -9.49 2.64 3.82
CA GLY A 20 -10.73 2.81 3.07
C GLY A 20 -10.51 3.01 1.57
N ILE A 21 -9.53 2.31 0.96
CA ILE A 21 -9.21 2.47 -0.46
C ILE A 21 -10.18 1.62 -1.30
N PRO A 22 -10.97 2.23 -2.22
CA PRO A 22 -11.89 1.50 -3.08
C PRO A 22 -11.20 0.51 -4.01
N PHE A 23 -11.89 -0.57 -4.37
CA PHE A 23 -11.33 -1.70 -5.10
C PHE A 23 -10.71 -1.31 -6.46
N ASP A 24 -11.33 -0.37 -7.14
CA ASP A 24 -11.03 0.17 -8.47
C ASP A 24 -10.07 1.37 -8.45
N SER A 25 -9.58 1.77 -7.27
CA SER A 25 -8.72 2.93 -7.15
C SER A 25 -7.28 2.64 -7.62
N PRO A 26 -6.67 3.51 -8.46
CA PRO A 26 -5.23 3.46 -8.76
C PRO A 26 -4.34 3.55 -7.52
N ARG A 27 -4.89 3.99 -6.38
CA ARG A 27 -4.20 4.00 -5.09
C ARG A 27 -3.85 2.59 -4.60
N ARG A 28 -4.57 1.55 -5.02
CA ARG A 28 -4.27 0.17 -4.64
C ARG A 28 -3.01 -0.36 -5.30
N GLU A 29 -2.78 -0.05 -6.57
CA GLU A 29 -1.55 -0.41 -7.26
C GLU A 29 -0.34 0.19 -6.55
N LYS A 30 -0.45 1.43 -6.07
CA LYS A 30 0.60 2.08 -5.26
C LYS A 30 0.83 1.38 -3.92
N VAL A 31 -0.22 0.88 -3.26
CA VAL A 31 -0.09 0.08 -2.03
C VAL A 31 0.65 -1.22 -2.33
N ALA A 32 0.22 -1.95 -3.36
CA ALA A 32 0.84 -3.22 -3.76
C ALA A 32 2.32 -3.03 -4.14
N ALA A 33 2.63 -2.07 -5.02
CA ALA A 33 3.99 -1.75 -5.43
C ALA A 33 4.90 -1.42 -4.24
N HIS A 34 4.36 -0.71 -3.24
CA HIS A 34 5.15 -0.36 -2.07
C HIS A 34 5.39 -1.55 -1.14
N ILE A 35 4.39 -2.41 -0.93
CA ILE A 35 4.55 -3.66 -0.18
C ILE A 35 5.61 -4.55 -0.85
N PHE A 36 5.56 -4.68 -2.18
CA PHE A 36 6.59 -5.40 -2.93
C PHE A 36 7.98 -4.77 -2.77
N MET A 37 8.08 -3.45 -2.82
CA MET A 37 9.34 -2.74 -2.63
C MET A 37 9.92 -2.99 -1.23
N LEU A 38 9.09 -2.97 -0.18
CA LEU A 38 9.54 -3.31 1.18
C LEU A 38 10.03 -4.76 1.25
N PHE A 39 9.26 -5.70 0.70
CA PHE A 39 9.66 -7.11 0.68
C PHE A 39 10.99 -7.34 -0.02
N MET A 40 11.19 -6.74 -1.20
CA MET A 40 12.47 -6.81 -1.92
C MET A 40 13.64 -6.17 -1.17
N ASN A 41 13.36 -5.24 -0.25
CA ASN A 41 14.36 -4.62 0.62
C ASN A 41 14.61 -5.38 1.93
N GLY A 42 14.06 -6.60 2.07
CA GLY A 42 14.35 -7.50 3.20
C GLY A 42 13.29 -7.54 4.29
N PHE A 43 12.20 -6.76 4.16
CA PHE A 43 11.06 -6.83 5.07
C PHE A 43 10.21 -8.06 4.75
N THR A 44 10.57 -9.20 5.34
CA THR A 44 10.00 -10.52 4.99
C THR A 44 8.96 -11.03 5.98
N ASP A 45 8.75 -10.30 7.08
CA ASP A 45 7.77 -10.61 8.11
C ASP A 45 6.47 -9.80 7.95
N GLU A 46 5.33 -10.44 8.25
CA GLU A 46 4.00 -9.84 8.07
C GLU A 46 3.78 -8.64 9.02
N ASP A 47 4.17 -8.76 10.29
CA ASP A 47 4.00 -7.70 11.28
C ASP A 47 4.95 -6.53 11.00
N GLU A 48 6.16 -6.81 10.55
CA GLU A 48 7.13 -5.79 10.14
C GLU A 48 6.63 -4.98 8.94
N LEU A 49 6.07 -5.66 7.93
CA LEU A 49 5.44 -5.02 6.78
C LEU A 49 4.24 -4.17 7.19
N LEU A 50 3.35 -4.70 8.04
CA LEU A 50 2.19 -3.96 8.54
C LEU A 50 2.61 -2.73 9.35
N PHE A 51 3.56 -2.89 10.27
CA PHE A 51 4.11 -1.79 11.07
C PHE A 51 4.69 -0.70 10.19
N THR A 52 5.54 -1.08 9.23
CA THR A 52 6.17 -0.13 8.31
C THR A 52 5.13 0.59 7.45
N MET A 53 4.13 -0.14 6.93
CA MET A 53 3.06 0.44 6.14
C MET A 53 2.21 1.42 6.95
N ARG A 54 1.84 1.09 8.19
CA ARG A 54 0.97 1.91 9.06
C ARG A 54 1.65 3.17 9.55
N ASN A 55 2.94 3.09 9.89
CA ASN A 55 3.70 4.24 10.41
C ASN A 55 4.26 5.14 9.32
N ARG A 56 4.05 4.81 8.04
CA ARG A 56 4.44 5.66 6.93
C ARG A 56 3.47 6.84 6.78
N GLY A 57 4.03 8.00 6.46
CA GLY A 57 3.27 9.15 5.95
C GLY A 57 2.45 8.82 4.69
N PRO A 58 1.61 9.76 4.22
CA PRO A 58 0.68 9.49 3.13
C PRO A 58 1.41 9.02 1.85
N LEU A 59 0.88 7.96 1.23
CA LEU A 59 1.43 7.37 -0.02
C LEU A 59 1.39 8.34 -1.20
N VAL A 60 0.53 9.35 -1.11
CA VAL A 60 0.41 10.44 -2.06
C VAL A 60 0.73 11.71 -1.27
N PRO A 61 1.76 12.47 -1.65
CA PRO A 61 1.99 13.76 -1.06
C PRO A 61 0.78 14.67 -1.31
N PRO A 62 0.39 15.53 -0.34
CA PRO A 62 -0.87 16.29 -0.40
C PRO A 62 -0.99 17.21 -1.63
N TYR A 63 0.11 17.54 -2.28
CA TYR A 63 0.16 18.36 -3.50
C TYR A 63 -0.30 17.63 -4.77
N GLN A 64 -0.34 16.29 -4.78
CA GLN A 64 -0.69 15.51 -5.98
C GLN A 64 -2.20 15.21 -6.11
N THR A 65 -2.98 15.47 -5.04
CA THR A 65 -4.46 15.42 -5.07
C THR A 65 -5.10 16.70 -5.60
N ALA A 66 -4.38 17.82 -5.64
CA ALA A 66 -4.91 19.10 -6.10
C ALA A 66 -5.03 19.20 -7.63
N ASP A 67 -4.23 18.43 -8.37
CA ASP A 67 -4.17 18.47 -9.85
C ASP A 67 -5.37 17.77 -10.51
N LEU A 68 -5.95 16.77 -9.84
CA LEU A 68 -7.12 16.04 -10.35
C LEU A 68 -8.46 16.74 -10.09
N ALA A 69 -8.47 17.86 -9.36
CA ALA A 69 -9.68 18.61 -9.03
C ALA A 69 -9.91 19.85 -9.91
N GLN A 70 -8.99 20.17 -10.84
CA GLN A 70 -9.06 21.37 -11.70
C GLN A 70 -9.57 21.09 -13.12
N VAL A 71 -10.02 19.88 -13.43
CA VAL A 71 -10.69 19.55 -14.71
C VAL A 71 -12.18 19.35 -14.44
N ARG A 72 -12.91 20.43 -14.24
CA ARG A 72 -14.38 20.44 -14.39
C ARG A 72 -14.90 21.82 -14.76
#